data_AF-A0A976KX23-F1
#
_entry.id   AF-A0A976KX23-F1
#
_cell.length_a   1.000
_cell.length_b   1.000
_cell.length_c   1.000
_cell.angle_alpha   90.00
_cell.angle_beta   90.00
_cell.angle_gamma   90.00
#
_symmetry.space_group_name_H-M   'P 1'
#
loop_
_entity.id
_entity.type
_entity.pdbx_description
1 polymer ?
#
loop_
_entity_poly.entity_id
_entity_poly.type
_entity_poly.pdbx_seq_one_letter_code
_entity_poly.pdbx_strand_id
1 'polypeptide(L)'
;MSAKRWMVSLLLAVALWAAATTTVSADVNDGVHWEMETAADRLSIGKMTLVYEPAVEDEARAMLQQLPRVWADLEAALNRDLDDELNVRFVEHAGHVARATHMPHWVAGVAHSSTGDIMLAQHGPDGAPANLAGLLRHELAHVALYRATNGAPLPRWFNEGVADSLAEEIDFGATERLAGAVFGRGVPALDKLDATFREDPQAVAVAYSASRDFVNFLRFRDPTGRAFDQLLFGLRHGKHFETAVLAAYGIGLYELDAEWREGLLGRFAWFPMLSAEGLPVFLVGPLVGLAWWRRRRVLRRAWARLEAEDEAERRFRMESSNSWAWHSP
;
A
#
# COMPACT_ATOMS: atom_id res chain seq x y z
N MET A 1 41.97 23.10 15.02
CA MET A 1 40.60 23.61 14.76
C MET A 1 39.98 22.76 13.65
N SER A 2 39.70 21.49 13.93
CA SER A 2 38.49 20.93 14.59
C SER A 2 37.53 20.36 13.55
N ALA A 3 37.71 19.05 13.35
CA ALA A 3 36.91 18.08 12.60
C ALA A 3 35.46 17.94 13.13
N LYS A 4 34.74 19.05 13.31
CA LYS A 4 33.37 19.07 13.84
C LYS A 4 32.44 19.92 12.98
N ARG A 5 32.33 19.66 11.67
CA ARG A 5 31.24 20.25 10.83
C ARG A 5 30.64 19.31 9.77
N TRP A 6 31.10 18.07 9.65
CA TRP A 6 30.54 17.08 8.69
C TRP A 6 29.73 15.95 9.34
N MET A 7 29.31 16.12 10.58
CA MET A 7 28.59 15.09 11.36
C MET A 7 27.14 15.50 11.69
N VAL A 8 26.53 16.39 10.91
CA VAL A 8 25.14 16.84 11.10
C VAL A 8 24.21 16.39 9.95
N SER A 9 24.73 15.82 8.87
CA SER A 9 23.90 15.31 7.75
C SER A 9 23.75 13.79 7.74
N LEU A 10 24.32 13.07 8.72
CA LEU A 10 24.18 11.61 8.84
C LEU A 10 23.10 11.18 9.86
N LEU A 11 22.50 12.12 10.60
CA LEU A 11 21.47 11.85 11.61
C LEU A 11 20.04 12.17 11.16
N LEU A 12 19.85 12.70 9.93
CA LEU A 12 18.51 12.93 9.37
C LEU A 12 18.03 11.83 8.40
N ALA A 13 18.89 10.87 8.03
CA ALA A 13 18.54 9.77 7.13
C ALA A 13 18.29 8.42 7.85
N VAL A 14 18.47 8.38 9.17
CA VAL A 14 18.19 7.18 10.01
C VAL A 14 16.96 7.40 10.91
N ALA A 15 16.47 8.64 11.04
CA ALA A 15 15.30 8.97 11.85
C ALA A 15 13.95 8.75 11.16
N LEU A 16 13.94 8.23 9.91
CA LEU A 16 12.72 7.83 9.19
C LEU A 16 12.50 6.30 9.20
N TRP A 17 13.30 5.56 9.98
CA TRP A 17 13.24 4.09 10.02
C TRP A 17 12.62 3.50 11.30
N ALA A 18 11.99 4.34 12.13
CA ALA A 18 11.25 3.88 13.30
C ALA A 18 10.19 4.92 13.69
N ALA A 19 8.95 4.72 13.20
CA ALA A 19 7.67 5.11 13.82
C ALA A 19 6.57 5.22 12.75
N ALA A 20 6.40 4.19 11.92
CA ALA A 20 5.04 3.78 11.61
C ALA A 20 4.75 2.67 12.63
N THR A 21 4.33 3.04 13.83
CA THR A 21 3.66 2.09 14.71
C THR A 21 2.42 1.67 13.93
N THR A 22 2.52 0.54 13.23
CA THR A 22 1.36 -0.08 12.60
C THR A 22 0.44 -0.44 13.76
N THR A 23 -0.56 0.39 14.01
CA THR A 23 -1.69 0.03 14.85
C THR A 23 -2.35 -1.14 14.15
N VAL A 24 -2.12 -2.34 14.66
CA VAL A 24 -2.65 -3.55 14.05
C VAL A 24 -4.07 -3.75 14.55
N SER A 25 -4.98 -4.01 13.60
CA SER A 25 -6.38 -4.36 13.82
C SER A 25 -6.55 -5.88 13.87
N ALA A 26 -7.61 -6.37 14.52
CA ALA A 26 -7.99 -7.77 14.44
C ALA A 26 -9.50 -7.95 14.34
N ASP A 27 -9.94 -9.01 13.64
CA ASP A 27 -11.34 -9.45 13.56
C ASP A 27 -11.54 -10.65 14.50
N VAL A 28 -12.54 -10.57 15.39
CA VAL A 28 -12.90 -11.65 16.34
C VAL A 28 -14.31 -12.12 15.99
N ASN A 29 -14.46 -13.36 15.54
CA ASN A 29 -15.75 -13.93 15.11
C ASN A 29 -16.47 -14.78 16.19
N ASP A 30 -16.05 -14.70 17.46
CA ASP A 30 -16.68 -15.41 18.57
C ASP A 30 -17.47 -14.45 19.46
N GLY A 31 -18.67 -14.89 19.89
CA GLY A 31 -19.70 -14.15 20.62
C GLY A 31 -19.32 -13.55 21.99
N VAL A 32 -18.35 -12.63 22.01
CA VAL A 32 -17.91 -11.92 23.20
C VAL A 32 -18.72 -10.62 23.32
N HIS A 33 -19.56 -10.52 24.35
CA HIS A 33 -20.05 -9.23 24.81
C HIS A 33 -18.88 -8.48 25.46
N TRP A 34 -18.38 -7.44 24.81
CA TRP A 34 -17.37 -6.58 25.45
C TRP A 34 -18.03 -5.83 26.61
N GLU A 35 -17.35 -5.69 27.74
CA GLU A 35 -17.79 -4.84 28.86
C GLU A 35 -16.80 -3.69 29.04
N MET A 36 -17.32 -2.48 29.26
CA MET A 36 -16.49 -1.32 29.61
C MET A 36 -16.37 -1.30 31.14
N GLU A 37 -15.14 -1.35 31.67
CA GLU A 37 -14.89 -1.28 33.12
C GLU A 37 -15.02 0.16 33.67
N THR A 38 -15.02 1.16 32.79
CA THR A 38 -14.98 2.59 33.11
C THR A 38 -16.37 3.24 33.02
N ALA A 39 -16.54 4.39 33.68
CA ALA A 39 -17.72 5.22 33.50
C ALA A 39 -17.83 5.56 32.00
N ALA A 40 -18.99 5.26 31.40
CA ALA A 40 -19.18 5.39 29.97
C ALA A 40 -20.42 6.22 29.67
N ASP A 41 -20.25 7.23 28.84
CA ASP A 41 -21.35 8.01 28.28
C ASP A 41 -21.77 7.43 26.93
N ARG A 42 -22.99 7.76 26.51
CA ARG A 42 -23.57 7.25 25.27
C ARG A 42 -24.10 8.38 24.40
N LEU A 43 -23.77 8.33 23.12
CA LEU A 43 -24.34 9.14 22.07
C LEU A 43 -24.88 8.22 20.95
N SER A 44 -25.89 8.67 20.22
CA SER A 44 -26.46 7.91 19.11
C SER A 44 -26.92 8.82 17.97
N ILE A 45 -26.78 8.35 16.74
CA ILE A 45 -27.37 8.95 15.53
C ILE A 45 -28.00 7.81 14.71
N GLY A 46 -29.31 7.86 14.48
CA GLY A 46 -30.01 6.76 13.81
C GLY A 46 -29.90 5.46 14.60
N LYS A 47 -29.47 4.37 13.94
CA LYS A 47 -29.18 3.08 14.58
C LYS A 47 -27.72 2.94 15.06
N MET A 48 -26.90 3.96 14.86
CA MET A 48 -25.50 3.95 15.26
C MET A 48 -25.37 4.48 16.68
N THR A 49 -24.74 3.68 17.55
CA THR A 49 -24.49 4.01 18.94
C THR A 49 -22.99 4.11 19.18
N LEU A 50 -22.57 5.16 19.88
CA LEU A 50 -21.21 5.36 20.36
C LEU A 50 -21.22 5.39 21.88
N VAL A 51 -20.50 4.46 22.50
CA VAL A 51 -20.24 4.39 23.94
C VAL A 51 -18.79 4.79 24.17
N TYR A 52 -18.50 5.75 25.04
CA TYR A 52 -17.15 6.31 25.16
C TYR A 52 -16.78 6.65 26.61
N GLU A 53 -15.48 6.71 26.88
CA GLU A 53 -14.94 7.18 28.16
C GLU A 53 -14.98 8.71 28.23
N PRO A 54 -15.33 9.33 29.37
CA PRO A 54 -15.41 10.79 29.51
C PRO A 54 -14.14 11.55 29.08
N ALA A 55 -12.97 10.91 29.18
CA ALA A 55 -11.69 11.47 28.75
C ALA A 55 -11.60 11.77 27.24
N VAL A 56 -12.44 11.12 26.42
CA VAL A 56 -12.40 11.20 24.96
C VAL A 56 -13.68 11.79 24.35
N GLU A 57 -14.44 12.59 25.12
CA GLU A 57 -15.75 13.11 24.71
C GLU A 57 -15.70 13.92 23.41
N ASP A 58 -14.73 14.83 23.27
CA ASP A 58 -14.64 15.73 22.12
C ASP A 58 -14.40 14.94 20.83
N GLU A 59 -13.45 13.99 20.86
CA GLU A 59 -13.17 13.08 19.76
C GLU A 59 -14.33 12.11 19.49
N ALA A 60 -15.02 11.62 20.52
CA ALA A 60 -16.20 10.78 20.38
C ALA A 60 -17.32 11.52 19.62
N ARG A 61 -17.58 12.77 19.99
CA ARG A 61 -18.59 13.61 19.34
C ARG A 61 -18.22 13.88 17.87
N ALA A 62 -16.95 14.16 17.59
CA ALA A 62 -16.45 14.34 16.22
C ALA A 62 -16.57 13.05 15.39
N MET A 63 -16.24 11.90 15.98
CA MET A 63 -16.36 10.58 15.35
C MET A 63 -17.81 10.28 14.98
N LEU A 64 -18.75 10.45 15.91
CA LEU A 64 -20.15 10.15 15.67
C LEU A 64 -20.76 11.00 14.54
N GLN A 65 -20.30 12.25 14.37
CA GLN A 65 -20.73 13.10 13.26
C GLN A 65 -20.23 12.61 11.90
N GLN A 66 -19.05 11.97 11.86
CA GLN A 66 -18.47 11.42 10.62
C GLN A 66 -18.97 10.02 10.30
N LEU A 67 -19.38 9.24 11.32
CA LEU A 67 -19.73 7.84 11.20
C LEU A 67 -20.76 7.52 10.09
N PRO A 68 -21.89 8.25 9.95
CA PRO A 68 -22.85 8.00 8.87
C PRO A 68 -22.26 8.20 7.47
N ARG A 69 -21.37 9.19 7.31
CA ARG A 69 -20.70 9.45 6.03
C ARG A 69 -19.70 8.34 5.70
N VAL A 70 -18.89 7.93 6.67
CA VAL A 70 -17.92 6.84 6.48
C VAL A 70 -18.63 5.54 6.12
N TRP A 71 -19.76 5.24 6.77
CA TRP A 71 -20.58 4.08 6.44
C TRP A 71 -21.13 4.17 5.01
N ALA A 72 -21.73 5.30 4.63
CA ALA A 72 -22.25 5.52 3.28
C ALA A 72 -21.15 5.40 2.20
N ASP A 73 -19.93 5.85 2.48
CA ASP A 73 -18.79 5.69 1.57
C ASP A 73 -18.42 4.20 1.39
N LEU A 74 -18.53 3.37 2.44
CA LEU A 74 -18.31 1.91 2.36
C LEU A 74 -19.44 1.20 1.60
N GLU A 75 -20.69 1.58 1.83
CA GLU A 75 -21.85 1.09 1.07
C GLU A 75 -21.71 1.37 -0.43
N ALA A 76 -21.32 2.60 -0.77
CA ALA A 76 -21.04 2.98 -2.15
C ALA A 76 -19.87 2.19 -2.74
N ALA A 77 -18.78 2.00 -1.98
CA ALA A 77 -17.60 1.26 -2.44
C ALA A 77 -17.86 -0.24 -2.65
N LEU A 78 -18.79 -0.82 -1.88
CA LEU A 78 -19.23 -2.22 -2.00
C LEU A 78 -20.46 -2.38 -2.90
N ASN A 79 -21.01 -1.28 -3.42
CA ASN A 79 -22.22 -1.23 -4.24
C ASN A 79 -23.41 -1.98 -3.60
N ARG A 80 -23.64 -1.74 -2.30
CA ARG A 80 -24.68 -2.40 -1.49
C ARG A 80 -25.25 -1.44 -0.45
N ASP A 81 -26.56 -1.53 -0.27
CA ASP A 81 -27.25 -1.01 0.92
C ASP A 81 -27.07 -2.04 2.05
N LEU A 82 -26.46 -1.63 3.15
CA LEU A 82 -26.07 -2.51 4.25
C LEU A 82 -26.81 -2.08 5.51
N ASP A 83 -27.15 -3.03 6.38
CA ASP A 83 -27.72 -2.65 7.69
C ASP A 83 -26.73 -1.74 8.44
N ASP A 84 -27.24 -0.67 9.03
CA ASP A 84 -26.49 0.44 9.61
C ASP A 84 -26.49 0.40 11.15
N GLU A 85 -26.97 -0.70 11.75
CA GLU A 85 -26.87 -0.92 13.19
C GLU A 85 -25.41 -1.10 13.59
N LEU A 86 -24.82 -0.14 14.29
CA LEU A 86 -23.40 -0.13 14.64
C LEU A 86 -23.24 0.24 16.11
N ASN A 87 -22.41 -0.50 16.81
CA ASN A 87 -22.14 -0.30 18.23
C ASN A 87 -20.64 -0.02 18.42
N VAL A 88 -20.28 1.25 18.35
CA VAL A 88 -18.89 1.70 18.48
C VAL A 88 -18.59 1.98 19.95
N ARG A 89 -17.45 1.49 20.42
CA ARG A 89 -16.90 1.72 21.75
C ARG A 89 -15.59 2.45 21.60
N PHE A 90 -15.44 3.58 22.28
CA PHE A 90 -14.27 4.43 22.14
C PHE A 90 -13.61 4.67 23.48
N VAL A 91 -12.36 4.22 23.58
CA VAL A 91 -11.56 4.23 24.82
C VAL A 91 -10.31 5.08 24.63
N GLU A 92 -9.74 5.56 25.73
CA GLU A 92 -8.58 6.44 25.71
C GLU A 92 -7.31 5.74 25.20
N HIS A 93 -7.12 4.46 25.55
CA HIS A 93 -5.85 3.76 25.35
C HIS A 93 -6.04 2.30 24.89
N ALA A 94 -5.17 1.81 24.00
CA ALA A 94 -5.18 0.44 23.45
C ALA A 94 -5.16 -0.66 24.54
N GLY A 95 -4.59 -0.35 25.71
CA GLY A 95 -4.64 -1.22 26.88
C GLY A 95 -6.06 -1.55 27.36
N HIS A 96 -7.04 -0.67 27.14
CA HIS A 96 -8.45 -0.89 27.50
C HIS A 96 -9.11 -1.84 26.50
N VAL A 97 -8.76 -1.71 25.21
CA VAL A 97 -9.16 -2.66 24.15
C VAL A 97 -8.72 -4.07 24.51
N ALA A 98 -7.44 -4.23 24.86
CA ALA A 98 -6.89 -5.53 25.23
C ALA A 98 -7.58 -6.15 26.46
N ARG A 99 -7.91 -5.35 27.48
CA ARG A 99 -8.64 -5.85 28.67
C ARG A 99 -10.07 -6.29 28.31
N ALA A 100 -10.78 -5.51 27.50
CA ALA A 100 -12.17 -5.79 27.16
C ALA A 100 -12.34 -6.94 26.15
N THR A 101 -11.36 -7.15 25.27
CA THR A 101 -11.47 -8.08 24.14
C THR A 101 -10.53 -9.29 24.24
N HIS A 102 -9.62 -9.30 25.20
CA HIS A 102 -8.52 -10.27 25.33
C HIS A 102 -7.53 -10.29 24.14
N MET A 103 -7.59 -9.28 23.26
CA MET A 103 -6.62 -9.10 22.20
C MET A 103 -5.26 -8.66 22.75
N PRO A 104 -4.16 -8.87 22.02
CA PRO A 104 -2.86 -8.37 22.42
C PRO A 104 -2.85 -6.86 22.65
N HIS A 105 -2.06 -6.38 23.61
CA HIS A 105 -2.00 -4.97 24.01
C HIS A 105 -1.62 -3.98 22.89
N TRP A 106 -1.03 -4.47 21.79
CA TRP A 106 -0.69 -3.66 20.63
C TRP A 106 -1.86 -3.40 19.68
N VAL A 107 -3.02 -4.04 19.91
CA VAL A 107 -4.24 -3.84 19.11
C VAL A 107 -4.95 -2.57 19.56
N ALA A 108 -5.09 -1.62 18.62
CA ALA A 108 -5.76 -0.34 18.87
C ALA A 108 -7.23 -0.35 18.41
N GLY A 109 -7.62 -1.30 17.56
CA GLY A 109 -8.97 -1.44 17.00
C GLY A 109 -9.35 -2.89 16.79
N VAL A 110 -10.62 -3.20 17.01
CA VAL A 110 -11.18 -4.54 16.80
C VAL A 110 -12.64 -4.43 16.40
N ALA A 111 -13.04 -5.24 15.43
CA ALA A 111 -14.41 -5.43 15.03
C ALA A 111 -14.88 -6.85 15.38
N HIS A 112 -16.12 -6.94 15.85
CA HIS A 112 -16.88 -8.17 15.82
C HIS A 112 -17.91 -8.04 14.69
N SER A 113 -17.48 -8.49 13.52
CA SER A 113 -18.17 -8.23 12.25
C SER A 113 -19.63 -8.72 12.21
N SER A 114 -19.93 -9.79 12.96
CA SER A 114 -21.27 -10.40 12.98
C SER A 114 -22.33 -9.58 13.73
N THR A 115 -21.93 -8.83 14.76
CA THR A 115 -22.84 -8.01 15.59
C THR A 115 -22.76 -6.52 15.25
N GLY A 116 -21.75 -6.09 14.51
CA GLY A 116 -21.47 -4.67 14.27
C GLY A 116 -20.90 -3.96 15.50
N ASP A 117 -20.38 -4.70 16.47
CA ASP A 117 -19.63 -4.14 17.60
C ASP A 117 -18.21 -3.78 17.14
N ILE A 118 -17.79 -2.55 17.43
CA ILE A 118 -16.45 -2.04 17.09
C ILE A 118 -15.87 -1.40 18.34
N MET A 119 -14.60 -1.66 18.65
CA MET A 119 -13.89 -1.00 19.74
C MET A 119 -12.62 -0.34 19.19
N LEU A 120 -12.42 0.93 19.55
CA LEU A 120 -11.33 1.78 19.08
C LEU A 120 -10.65 2.49 20.24
N ALA A 121 -9.34 2.64 20.16
CA ALA A 121 -8.54 3.44 21.07
C ALA A 121 -8.09 4.77 20.43
N GLN A 122 -8.13 5.85 21.21
CA GLN A 122 -7.55 7.13 20.80
C GLN A 122 -6.02 7.07 20.73
N HIS A 123 -5.39 6.38 21.69
CA HIS A 123 -3.94 6.23 21.77
C HIS A 123 -3.51 4.76 21.62
N GLY A 124 -2.42 4.57 20.89
CA GLY A 124 -1.75 3.28 20.73
C GLY A 124 -1.07 2.78 22.02
N PRO A 125 -0.45 1.59 21.99
CA PRO A 125 0.19 0.98 23.17
C PRO A 125 1.36 1.80 23.74
N ASP A 126 1.98 2.64 22.94
CA ASP A 126 3.08 3.55 23.29
C ASP A 126 2.58 4.93 23.74
N GLY A 127 1.26 5.13 23.82
CA GLY A 127 0.63 6.40 24.16
C GLY A 127 0.61 7.41 23.00
N ALA A 128 1.11 7.05 21.80
CA ALA A 128 1.03 7.92 20.65
C ALA A 128 -0.42 8.00 20.12
N PRO A 129 -0.88 9.15 19.59
CA PRO A 129 -2.18 9.26 18.95
C PRO A 129 -2.31 8.26 17.79
N ALA A 130 -3.41 7.50 17.76
CA ALA A 130 -3.73 6.61 16.65
C ALA A 130 -4.24 7.40 15.44
N ASN A 131 -4.05 6.86 14.22
CA ASN A 131 -4.76 7.34 13.04
C ASN A 131 -6.24 6.92 13.12
N LEU A 132 -7.02 7.60 13.95
CA LEU A 132 -8.38 7.19 14.31
C LEU A 132 -9.31 7.10 13.09
N ALA A 133 -9.16 8.01 12.13
CA ALA A 133 -9.99 8.01 10.92
C ALA A 133 -9.72 6.78 10.05
N GLY A 134 -8.45 6.44 9.82
CA GLY A 134 -8.06 5.24 9.09
C GLY A 134 -8.49 3.96 9.82
N LEU A 135 -8.24 3.91 11.13
CA LEU A 135 -8.59 2.77 11.97
C LEU A 135 -10.10 2.52 12.02
N LEU A 136 -10.91 3.57 12.24
CA LEU A 136 -12.37 3.46 12.20
C LEU A 136 -12.85 2.91 10.86
N ARG A 137 -12.34 3.43 9.75
CA ARG A 137 -12.74 3.00 8.41
C ARG A 137 -12.33 1.55 8.14
N HIS A 138 -11.18 1.11 8.65
CA HIS A 138 -10.73 -0.28 8.60
C HIS A 138 -11.68 -1.22 9.36
N GLU A 139 -12.00 -0.91 10.62
CA GLU A 139 -12.92 -1.75 11.41
C GLU A 139 -14.33 -1.78 10.82
N LEU A 140 -14.83 -0.63 10.33
CA LEU A 140 -16.12 -0.59 9.65
C LEU A 140 -16.12 -1.38 8.34
N ALA A 141 -14.99 -1.43 7.63
CA ALA A 141 -14.89 -2.18 6.39
C ALA A 141 -15.00 -3.70 6.63
N HIS A 142 -14.50 -4.22 7.77
CA HIS A 142 -14.74 -5.60 8.19
C HIS A 142 -16.23 -5.89 8.37
N VAL A 143 -16.94 -5.05 9.13
CA VAL A 143 -18.39 -5.17 9.34
C VAL A 143 -19.15 -5.07 8.00
N ALA A 144 -18.79 -4.11 7.16
CA ALA A 144 -19.43 -3.90 5.87
C ALA A 144 -19.22 -5.10 4.93
N LEU A 145 -18.01 -5.67 4.90
CA LEU A 145 -17.71 -6.87 4.12
C LEU A 145 -18.48 -8.09 4.62
N TYR A 146 -18.55 -8.27 5.94
CA TYR A 146 -19.34 -9.36 6.54
C TYR A 146 -20.81 -9.25 6.14
N ARG A 147 -21.40 -8.05 6.22
CA ARG A 147 -22.79 -7.79 5.78
C ARG A 147 -22.98 -8.02 4.29
N ALA A 148 -22.05 -7.52 3.47
CA ALA A 148 -22.10 -7.65 2.01
C ALA A 148 -22.01 -9.12 1.55
N THR A 149 -21.30 -9.97 2.29
CA THR A 149 -21.13 -11.39 2.01
C THR A 149 -22.06 -12.29 2.82
N ASN A 150 -22.92 -11.73 3.67
CA ASN A 150 -23.80 -12.46 4.58
C ASN A 150 -23.03 -13.49 5.44
N GLY A 151 -21.86 -13.08 5.95
CA GLY A 151 -21.01 -13.89 6.82
C GLY A 151 -20.37 -15.10 6.13
N ALA A 152 -20.13 -15.04 4.82
CA ALA A 152 -19.42 -16.10 4.11
C ALA A 152 -18.01 -16.30 4.72
N PRO A 153 -17.52 -17.54 4.83
CA PRO A 153 -16.14 -17.78 5.29
C PRO A 153 -15.16 -17.30 4.22
N LEU A 154 -14.28 -16.35 4.59
CA LEU A 154 -13.28 -15.75 3.71
C LEU A 154 -11.87 -16.11 4.17
N PRO A 155 -10.90 -16.26 3.25
CA PRO A 155 -9.49 -16.26 3.61
C PRO A 155 -9.13 -14.99 4.36
N ARG A 156 -8.24 -15.09 5.37
CA ARG A 156 -7.90 -13.94 6.21
C ARG A 156 -7.26 -12.83 5.39
N TRP A 157 -6.35 -13.19 4.49
CA TRP A 157 -5.72 -12.23 3.58
C TRP A 157 -6.75 -11.42 2.79
N PHE A 158 -7.87 -12.03 2.36
CA PHE A 158 -8.89 -11.33 1.59
C PHE A 158 -9.67 -10.36 2.47
N ASN A 159 -10.05 -10.79 3.68
CA ASN A 159 -10.75 -9.94 4.64
C ASN A 159 -9.92 -8.68 4.98
N GLU A 160 -8.66 -8.89 5.40
CA GLU A 160 -7.73 -7.81 5.73
C GLU A 160 -7.40 -6.93 4.52
N GLY A 161 -7.22 -7.54 3.34
CA GLY A 161 -6.93 -6.82 2.11
C GLY A 161 -8.08 -5.92 1.67
N VAL A 162 -9.34 -6.35 1.83
CA VAL A 162 -10.53 -5.52 1.56
C VAL A 162 -10.66 -4.40 2.59
N ALA A 163 -10.49 -4.71 3.87
CA ALA A 163 -10.55 -3.70 4.92
C ALA A 163 -9.51 -2.60 4.70
N ASP A 164 -8.26 -2.96 4.43
CA ASP A 164 -7.16 -2.03 4.18
C ASP A 164 -7.34 -1.24 2.86
N SER A 165 -7.82 -1.93 1.82
CA SER A 165 -8.14 -1.33 0.51
C SER A 165 -9.29 -0.31 0.57
N LEU A 166 -10.23 -0.48 1.50
CA LEU A 166 -11.34 0.44 1.73
C LEU A 166 -11.01 1.49 2.78
N ALA A 167 -10.11 1.24 3.73
CA ALA A 167 -9.71 2.19 4.76
C ALA A 167 -8.93 3.38 4.17
N GLU A 168 -7.94 3.10 3.31
CA GLU A 168 -7.07 4.12 2.77
C GLU A 168 -6.97 4.04 1.24
N GLU A 169 -7.16 5.16 0.56
CA GLU A 169 -6.98 5.21 -0.90
C GLU A 169 -5.50 5.14 -1.30
N ILE A 170 -4.60 5.69 -0.48
CA ILE A 170 -3.15 5.75 -0.74
C ILE A 170 -2.37 5.45 0.54
N ASP A 171 -1.68 4.31 0.58
CA ASP A 171 -0.67 4.00 1.60
C ASP A 171 0.70 3.83 0.94
N PHE A 172 1.52 4.88 1.04
CA PHE A 172 2.90 4.86 0.56
C PHE A 172 3.77 3.87 1.33
N GLY A 173 3.50 3.66 2.61
CA GLY A 173 4.22 2.69 3.44
C GLY A 173 3.93 1.26 3.00
N ALA A 174 2.66 0.92 2.71
CA ALA A 174 2.32 -0.39 2.14
C ALA A 174 3.01 -0.62 0.80
N THR A 175 3.01 0.40 -0.05
CA THR A 175 3.66 0.40 -1.37
C THR A 175 5.17 0.16 -1.24
N GLU A 176 5.84 0.87 -0.33
CA GLU A 176 7.28 0.71 -0.06
C GLU A 176 7.60 -0.68 0.50
N ARG A 177 6.81 -1.20 1.46
CA ARG A 177 6.97 -2.55 2.00
C ARG A 177 6.87 -3.61 0.91
N LEU A 178 5.86 -3.51 0.05
CA LEU A 178 5.67 -4.45 -1.06
C LEU A 178 6.80 -4.35 -2.08
N ALA A 179 7.22 -3.14 -2.46
CA ALA A 179 8.35 -2.93 -3.36
C ALA A 179 9.65 -3.49 -2.77
N GLY A 180 9.90 -3.27 -1.47
CA GLY A 180 11.02 -3.85 -0.74
C GLY A 180 11.00 -5.39 -0.75
N ALA A 181 9.82 -6.00 -0.61
CA ALA A 181 9.67 -7.45 -0.72
C ALA A 181 9.94 -7.97 -2.15
N VAL A 182 9.49 -7.24 -3.19
CA VAL A 182 9.72 -7.58 -4.61
C VAL A 182 11.21 -7.65 -4.95
N PHE A 183 12.02 -6.71 -4.45
CA PHE A 183 13.48 -6.70 -4.69
C PHE A 183 14.30 -7.37 -3.58
N GLY A 184 13.63 -7.89 -2.54
CA GLY A 184 14.25 -8.45 -1.34
C GLY A 184 13.98 -9.94 -1.18
N ARG A 185 13.34 -10.32 -0.06
CA ARG A 185 13.08 -11.71 0.31
C ARG A 185 12.00 -12.41 -0.55
N GLY A 186 11.30 -11.66 -1.39
CA GLY A 186 10.17 -12.12 -2.19
C GLY A 186 8.82 -11.82 -1.55
N VAL A 187 7.79 -11.77 -2.40
CA VAL A 187 6.39 -11.61 -2.00
C VAL A 187 5.79 -13.00 -1.75
N PRO A 188 5.21 -13.29 -0.57
CA PRO A 188 4.59 -14.59 -0.30
C PRO A 188 3.52 -14.95 -1.32
N ALA A 189 3.35 -16.25 -1.59
CA ALA A 189 2.26 -16.80 -2.40
C ALA A 189 0.90 -16.56 -1.71
N LEU A 190 -0.20 -16.35 -2.45
CA LEU A 190 -1.51 -16.07 -1.82
C LEU A 190 -1.97 -17.19 -0.89
N ASP A 191 -1.76 -18.44 -1.30
CA ASP A 191 -2.07 -19.65 -0.52
C ASP A 191 -1.24 -19.76 0.77
N LYS A 192 -0.16 -18.97 0.90
CA LYS A 192 0.69 -18.89 2.09
C LYS A 192 0.42 -17.66 2.95
N LEU A 193 -0.29 -16.65 2.45
CA LEU A 193 -0.51 -15.39 3.19
C LEU A 193 -1.18 -15.64 4.55
N ASP A 194 -2.19 -16.51 4.60
CA ASP A 194 -2.89 -16.86 5.85
C ASP A 194 -1.95 -17.48 6.90
N ALA A 195 -0.92 -18.22 6.47
CA ALA A 195 0.11 -18.74 7.35
C ALA A 195 1.10 -17.64 7.78
N THR A 196 1.44 -16.73 6.87
CA THR A 196 2.39 -15.62 7.11
C THR A 196 1.90 -14.65 8.18
N PHE A 197 0.60 -14.50 8.40
CA PHE A 197 0.07 -13.70 9.53
C PHE A 197 0.47 -14.20 10.92
N ARG A 198 1.10 -15.39 11.03
CA ARG A 198 1.61 -15.96 12.30
C ARG A 198 3.14 -15.95 12.39
N GLU A 199 3.82 -15.36 11.41
CA GLU A 199 5.28 -15.28 11.35
C GLU A 199 5.80 -14.02 12.05
N ASP A 200 7.02 -13.59 11.74
CA ASP A 200 7.63 -12.41 12.33
C ASP A 200 6.97 -11.09 11.83
N PRO A 201 7.10 -9.99 12.59
CA PRO A 201 6.42 -8.73 12.26
C PRO A 201 6.70 -8.17 10.86
N GLN A 202 7.89 -8.39 10.29
CA GLN A 202 8.17 -7.92 8.92
C GLN A 202 7.40 -8.73 7.89
N ALA A 203 7.35 -10.06 8.06
CA ALA A 203 6.59 -10.94 7.19
C ALA A 203 5.10 -10.63 7.25
N VAL A 204 4.55 -10.37 8.44
CA VAL A 204 3.17 -9.95 8.65
C VAL A 204 2.87 -8.63 7.94
N ALA A 205 3.73 -7.62 8.07
CA ALA A 205 3.53 -6.34 7.40
C ALA A 205 3.55 -6.44 5.87
N VAL A 206 4.40 -7.32 5.31
CA VAL A 206 4.39 -7.63 3.87
C VAL A 206 3.12 -8.37 3.47
N ALA A 207 2.62 -9.28 4.30
CA ALA A 207 1.38 -10.00 4.03
C ALA A 207 0.16 -9.05 3.95
N TYR A 208 0.06 -8.07 4.86
CA TYR A 208 -0.95 -7.01 4.76
C TYR A 208 -0.81 -6.20 3.46
N SER A 209 0.39 -5.71 3.15
CA SER A 209 0.65 -4.96 1.92
C SER A 209 0.32 -5.75 0.65
N ALA A 210 0.68 -7.04 0.60
CA ALA A 210 0.39 -7.93 -0.53
C ALA A 210 -1.12 -8.20 -0.66
N SER A 211 -1.80 -8.41 0.48
CA SER A 211 -3.25 -8.62 0.53
C SER A 211 -4.01 -7.43 -0.03
N ARG A 212 -3.68 -6.21 0.44
CA ARG A 212 -4.26 -4.96 -0.06
C ARG A 212 -4.01 -4.77 -1.55
N ASP A 213 -2.76 -4.97 -2.00
CA ASP A 213 -2.41 -4.75 -3.41
C ASP A 213 -3.10 -5.76 -4.34
N PHE A 214 -3.23 -7.02 -3.91
CA PHE A 214 -3.97 -8.02 -4.67
C PHE A 214 -5.48 -7.72 -4.70
N VAL A 215 -6.08 -7.29 -3.59
CA VAL A 215 -7.49 -6.85 -3.59
C VAL A 215 -7.70 -5.63 -4.48
N ASN A 216 -6.79 -4.66 -4.46
CA ASN A 216 -6.82 -3.52 -5.39
C ASN A 216 -6.73 -4.00 -6.85
N PHE A 217 -5.85 -4.96 -7.15
CA PHE A 217 -5.79 -5.58 -8.47
C PHE A 217 -7.14 -6.20 -8.85
N LEU A 218 -7.81 -6.93 -7.95
CA LEU A 218 -9.13 -7.50 -8.19
C LEU A 218 -10.23 -6.43 -8.40
N ARG A 219 -10.24 -5.37 -7.59
CA ARG A 219 -11.24 -4.27 -7.63
C ARG A 219 -11.12 -3.45 -8.92
N PHE A 220 -9.88 -3.18 -9.35
CA PHE A 220 -9.61 -2.28 -10.48
C PHE A 220 -9.26 -3.01 -11.79
N ARG A 221 -9.27 -4.35 -11.82
CA ARG A 221 -9.09 -5.14 -13.04
C ARG A 221 -10.14 -4.82 -14.10
N ASP A 222 -11.39 -4.67 -13.67
CA ASP A 222 -12.49 -4.23 -14.53
C ASP A 222 -12.82 -2.76 -14.18
N PRO A 223 -12.74 -1.81 -15.14
CA PRO A 223 -13.10 -0.41 -14.92
C PRO A 223 -14.51 -0.21 -14.38
N THR A 224 -15.42 -1.17 -14.60
CA THR A 224 -16.80 -1.07 -14.12
C THR A 224 -17.01 -1.59 -12.70
N GLY A 225 -16.01 -2.24 -12.09
CA GLY A 225 -16.12 -2.89 -10.78
C GLY A 225 -17.02 -4.12 -10.73
N ARG A 226 -17.64 -4.50 -11.86
CA ARG A 226 -18.68 -5.53 -11.92
C ARG A 226 -18.17 -6.91 -11.50
N ALA A 227 -16.92 -7.22 -11.82
CA ALA A 227 -16.32 -8.49 -11.41
C ALA A 227 -16.24 -8.61 -9.88
N PHE A 228 -15.82 -7.55 -9.18
CA PHE A 228 -15.75 -7.55 -7.72
C PHE A 228 -17.16 -7.64 -7.11
N ASP A 229 -18.13 -6.91 -7.66
CA ASP A 229 -19.53 -7.02 -7.24
C ASP A 229 -20.11 -8.43 -7.41
N GLN A 230 -19.75 -9.12 -8.51
CA GLN A 230 -20.15 -10.50 -8.77
C GLN A 230 -19.49 -11.49 -7.81
N LEU A 231 -18.24 -11.24 -7.40
CA LEU A 231 -17.57 -12.02 -6.36
C LEU A 231 -18.35 -11.91 -5.05
N LEU A 232 -18.62 -10.69 -4.57
CA LEU A 232 -19.40 -10.47 -3.34
C LEU A 232 -20.81 -11.05 -3.43
N PHE A 233 -21.47 -10.91 -4.59
CA PHE A 233 -22.76 -11.53 -4.84
C PHE A 233 -22.70 -13.05 -4.74
N GLY A 234 -21.68 -13.69 -5.33
CA GLY A 234 -21.49 -15.14 -5.26
C GLY A 234 -21.31 -15.64 -3.82
N LEU A 235 -20.44 -14.96 -3.06
CA LEU A 235 -20.18 -15.25 -1.64
C LEU A 235 -21.46 -15.12 -0.82
N ARG A 236 -22.20 -14.03 -1.01
CA ARG A 236 -23.48 -13.78 -0.35
C ARG A 236 -24.51 -14.88 -0.57
N HIS A 237 -24.46 -15.57 -1.71
CA HIS A 237 -25.37 -16.66 -2.06
C HIS A 237 -24.78 -18.06 -1.77
N GLY A 238 -23.76 -18.13 -0.90
CA GLY A 238 -23.22 -19.37 -0.38
C GLY A 238 -22.22 -20.08 -1.29
N LYS A 239 -21.71 -19.42 -2.34
CA LYS A 239 -20.60 -19.99 -3.11
C LYS A 239 -19.32 -19.98 -2.26
N HIS A 240 -18.56 -21.07 -2.32
CA HIS A 240 -17.21 -21.10 -1.78
C HIS A 240 -16.33 -20.06 -2.48
N PHE A 241 -15.34 -19.52 -1.75
CA PHE A 241 -14.55 -18.37 -2.17
C PHE A 241 -13.91 -18.54 -3.55
N GLU A 242 -13.19 -19.63 -3.79
CA GLU A 242 -12.50 -19.91 -5.05
C GLU A 242 -13.49 -20.09 -6.21
N THR A 243 -14.67 -20.67 -5.93
CA THR A 243 -15.74 -20.83 -6.92
C THR A 243 -16.39 -19.49 -7.26
N ALA A 244 -16.53 -18.60 -6.28
CA ALA A 244 -17.04 -17.25 -6.48
C ALA A 244 -16.05 -16.41 -7.31
N VAL A 245 -14.73 -16.52 -7.02
CA VAL A 245 -13.66 -15.89 -7.81
C VAL A 245 -13.70 -16.36 -9.26
N LEU A 246 -13.71 -17.67 -9.49
CA LEU A 246 -13.76 -18.24 -10.85
C LEU A 246 -15.00 -17.75 -11.62
N ALA A 247 -16.17 -17.74 -10.97
CA ALA A 247 -17.41 -17.30 -11.59
C ALA A 247 -17.42 -15.80 -11.93
N ALA A 248 -16.76 -14.97 -11.11
CA ALA A 248 -16.74 -13.52 -11.25
C ALA A 248 -15.68 -13.02 -12.24
N TYR A 249 -14.50 -13.63 -12.24
CA TYR A 249 -13.35 -13.20 -13.05
C TYR A 249 -13.12 -14.07 -14.30
N GLY A 250 -13.79 -15.22 -14.40
CA GLY A 250 -13.65 -16.16 -15.52
C GLY A 250 -12.38 -17.00 -15.51
N ILE A 251 -11.46 -16.73 -14.57
CA ILE A 251 -10.20 -17.44 -14.34
C ILE A 251 -10.03 -17.73 -12.85
N GLY A 252 -9.26 -18.78 -12.53
CA GLY A 252 -9.07 -19.23 -11.16
C GLY A 252 -8.19 -18.28 -10.33
N LEU A 253 -8.23 -18.47 -9.02
CA LEU A 253 -7.43 -17.68 -8.07
C LEU A 253 -5.92 -17.85 -8.31
N TYR A 254 -5.47 -19.04 -8.72
CA TYR A 254 -4.07 -19.32 -9.03
C TYR A 254 -3.59 -18.52 -10.25
N GLU A 255 -4.39 -18.48 -11.32
CA GLU A 255 -4.08 -17.69 -12.51
C GLU A 255 -4.10 -16.18 -12.21
N LEU A 256 -5.04 -15.71 -11.39
CA LEU A 256 -5.08 -14.32 -10.94
C LEU A 256 -3.83 -13.93 -10.13
N ASP A 257 -3.37 -14.81 -9.23
CA ASP A 257 -2.12 -14.62 -8.48
C ASP A 257 -0.91 -14.51 -9.41
N ALA A 258 -0.82 -15.41 -10.39
CA ALA A 258 0.26 -15.39 -11.38
C ALA A 258 0.26 -14.09 -12.20
N GLU A 259 -0.88 -13.69 -12.75
CA GLU A 259 -1.02 -12.44 -13.51
C GLU A 259 -0.66 -11.21 -12.68
N TRP A 260 -1.11 -11.15 -11.42
CA TRP A 260 -0.77 -10.06 -10.51
C TRP A 260 0.75 -9.98 -10.27
N ARG A 261 1.39 -11.14 -10.01
CA ARG A 261 2.83 -11.22 -9.75
C ARG A 261 3.68 -10.80 -10.95
N GLU A 262 3.28 -11.17 -12.17
CA GLU A 262 3.97 -10.74 -13.39
C GLU A 262 4.03 -9.21 -13.51
N GLY A 263 3.00 -8.51 -13.03
CA GLY A 263 2.93 -7.05 -13.01
C GLY A 263 3.81 -6.37 -11.95
N LEU A 264 4.19 -7.05 -10.86
CA LEU A 264 4.85 -6.43 -9.71
C LEU A 264 6.21 -5.82 -10.07
N LEU A 265 7.07 -6.57 -10.78
CA LEU A 265 8.40 -6.09 -11.15
C LEU A 265 8.34 -4.84 -12.04
N GLY A 266 7.42 -4.80 -12.99
CA GLY A 266 7.22 -3.65 -13.86
C GLY A 266 6.72 -2.42 -13.10
N ARG A 267 5.73 -2.61 -12.21
CA ARG A 267 5.14 -1.54 -11.38
C ARG A 267 6.15 -0.91 -10.42
N PHE A 268 7.12 -1.67 -9.93
CA PHE A 268 8.12 -1.21 -8.97
C PHE A 268 9.53 -1.04 -9.57
N ALA A 269 9.70 -1.08 -10.89
CA ALA A 269 11.00 -0.94 -11.54
C ALA A 269 11.73 0.39 -11.22
N TRP A 270 10.98 1.43 -10.85
CA TRP A 270 11.52 2.72 -10.40
C TRP A 270 12.06 2.68 -8.97
N PHE A 271 11.63 1.74 -8.15
CA PHE A 271 11.90 1.70 -6.71
C PHE A 271 13.41 1.63 -6.39
N PRO A 272 14.22 0.76 -7.02
CA PRO A 272 15.66 0.74 -6.77
C PRO A 272 16.35 2.06 -7.15
N MET A 273 15.80 2.82 -8.10
CA MET A 273 16.35 4.11 -8.53
C MET A 273 16.15 5.21 -7.49
N LEU A 274 15.14 5.08 -6.62
CA LEU A 274 14.88 6.02 -5.52
C LEU A 274 15.53 5.59 -4.19
N SER A 275 16.12 4.39 -4.14
CA SER A 275 16.94 3.97 -3.00
C SER A 275 18.13 4.90 -2.78
N ALA A 276 18.67 4.94 -1.56
CA ALA A 276 19.82 5.76 -1.21
C ALA A 276 21.04 5.48 -2.13
N GLU A 277 21.16 4.25 -2.63
CA GLU A 277 22.23 3.81 -3.53
C GLU A 277 21.94 4.15 -5.00
N GLY A 278 20.67 4.11 -5.42
CA GLY A 278 20.25 4.39 -6.79
C GLY A 278 20.08 5.87 -7.12
N LEU A 279 19.72 6.69 -6.13
CA LEU A 279 19.42 8.11 -6.30
C LEU A 279 20.57 8.91 -6.96
N PRO A 280 21.86 8.70 -6.58
CA PRO A 280 22.97 9.38 -7.25
C PRO A 280 23.10 8.99 -8.72
N VAL A 281 22.89 7.70 -9.05
CA VAL A 281 22.96 7.20 -10.42
C VAL A 281 21.79 7.75 -11.24
N PHE A 282 20.58 7.80 -10.67
CA PHE A 282 19.39 8.36 -11.32
C PHE A 282 19.55 9.86 -11.61
N LEU A 283 20.09 10.65 -10.68
CA LEU A 283 20.28 12.09 -10.85
C LEU A 283 21.47 12.44 -11.76
N VAL A 284 22.59 11.73 -11.62
CA VAL A 284 23.84 12.06 -12.31
C VAL A 284 23.95 11.34 -13.66
N GLY A 285 23.36 10.15 -13.80
CA GLY A 285 23.40 9.33 -15.00
C GLY A 285 22.94 10.05 -16.28
N PRO A 286 21.78 10.73 -16.29
CA PRO A 286 21.32 11.51 -17.45
C PRO A 286 22.27 12.65 -17.82
N LEU A 287 22.85 13.32 -16.82
CA LEU A 287 23.82 14.41 -17.03
C LEU A 287 25.12 13.88 -17.66
N VAL A 288 25.63 12.77 -17.16
CA VAL A 288 26.81 12.08 -17.72
C VAL A 288 26.53 11.58 -19.13
N GLY A 289 25.36 10.96 -19.35
CA GLY A 289 24.94 10.50 -20.67
C GLY A 289 24.83 11.64 -21.68
N LEU A 290 24.25 12.77 -21.28
CA LEU A 290 24.16 13.98 -22.11
C LEU A 290 25.54 14.58 -22.39
N ALA A 291 26.41 14.66 -21.39
CA ALA A 291 27.78 15.15 -21.54
C ALA A 291 28.59 14.25 -22.48
N TRP A 292 28.49 12.93 -22.31
CA TRP A 292 29.12 11.94 -23.20
C TRP A 292 28.58 12.05 -24.62
N TRP A 293 27.27 12.17 -24.81
CA TRP A 293 26.67 12.33 -26.14
C TRP A 293 27.11 13.64 -26.82
N ARG A 294 27.15 14.75 -26.07
CA ARG A 294 27.68 16.03 -26.56
C ARG A 294 29.15 15.90 -26.97
N ARG A 295 29.98 15.30 -26.10
CA ARG A 295 31.40 15.04 -26.38
C ARG A 295 31.57 14.18 -27.62
N ARG A 296 30.79 13.11 -27.77
CA ARG A 296 30.82 12.22 -28.94
C ARG A 296 30.41 12.94 -30.23
N ARG A 297 29.47 13.89 -30.17
CA ARG A 297 29.10 14.71 -31.34
C ARG A 297 30.21 15.69 -31.72
N VAL A 298 30.86 16.33 -30.74
CA VAL A 298 31.99 17.23 -30.99
C VAL A 298 33.17 16.46 -31.59
N LEU A 299 33.54 15.32 -30.99
CA LEU A 299 34.62 14.48 -31.50
C LEU A 299 34.34 14.03 -32.93
N ARG A 300 33.14 13.51 -33.23
CA ARG A 300 32.77 13.11 -34.60
C ARG A 300 32.90 14.24 -35.62
N ARG A 301 32.53 15.47 -35.24
CA ARG A 301 32.72 16.66 -36.10
C ARG A 301 34.20 17.01 -36.29
N ALA A 302 35.03 16.82 -35.28
CA ALA A 302 36.47 17.05 -35.37
C ALA A 302 37.14 16.03 -36.29
N TRP A 303 36.82 14.73 -36.15
CA TRP A 303 37.31 13.68 -37.04
C TRP A 303 36.88 13.91 -38.49
N ALA A 304 35.62 14.27 -38.74
CA ALA A 304 35.14 14.57 -40.10
C ALA A 304 35.83 15.79 -40.75
N ARG A 305 36.30 16.76 -39.96
CA ARG A 305 37.09 17.90 -40.48
C ARG A 305 38.49 17.47 -40.90
N LEU A 306 39.17 16.69 -40.06
CA LEU A 306 40.50 16.16 -40.36
C LEU A 306 40.48 15.25 -41.60
N GLU A 307 39.46 14.40 -41.73
CA GLU A 307 39.28 13.58 -42.93
C GLU A 307 39.10 14.42 -44.20
N ALA A 308 38.32 15.51 -44.13
CA ALA A 308 38.12 16.43 -45.26
C ALA A 308 39.40 17.21 -45.62
N GLU A 309 40.20 17.61 -44.62
CA GLU A 309 41.51 18.24 -44.82
C GLU A 309 42.50 17.26 -45.46
N ASP A 310 42.60 16.03 -44.97
CA ASP A 310 43.45 14.97 -45.53
C ASP A 310 43.05 14.58 -46.96
N GLU A 311 41.76 14.61 -47.28
CA GLU A 311 41.26 14.39 -48.64
C GLU A 311 41.62 15.56 -49.57
N ALA A 312 41.47 16.80 -49.10
CA ALA A 312 41.85 17.99 -49.85
C ALA A 312 43.36 18.02 -50.13
N GLU A 313 44.19 17.69 -49.14
CA GLU A 313 45.64 17.58 -49.31
C GLU A 313 46.03 16.47 -50.29
N ARG A 314 45.38 15.31 -50.22
CA ARG A 314 45.60 14.22 -51.18
C ARG A 314 45.23 14.61 -52.61
N ARG A 315 44.11 15.31 -52.80
CA ARG A 315 43.70 15.86 -54.11
C ARG A 315 44.70 16.87 -54.63
N PHE A 316 45.10 17.83 -53.79
CA PHE A 316 46.10 18.84 -54.15
C PHE A 316 47.44 18.22 -54.52
N ARG A 317 47.89 17.19 -53.78
CA ARG A 317 49.12 16.44 -54.09
C ARG A 317 49.04 15.66 -55.40
N MET A 318 47.87 15.07 -55.71
CA MET A 318 47.64 14.40 -56.99
C MET A 318 47.64 15.40 -58.16
N GLU A 319 46.98 16.55 -58.01
CA GLU A 319 46.96 17.60 -59.04
C GLU A 319 48.33 18.23 -59.29
N SER A 320 49.11 18.48 -58.24
CA SER A 320 50.48 19.01 -58.34
C SER A 320 51.50 17.99 -58.84
N SER A 321 51.32 16.70 -58.56
CA SER A 321 52.10 15.62 -59.19
C SER A 321 51.78 15.47 -60.67
N ASN A 322 50.52 15.67 -61.08
CA ASN A 322 50.12 15.63 -62.48
C ASN A 322 50.66 16.84 -63.26
N SER A 323 50.69 18.05 -62.68
CA SER A 323 51.22 19.24 -63.35
C SER A 323 52.75 19.18 -63.56
N TRP A 324 53.49 18.52 -62.67
CA TRP A 324 54.93 18.26 -62.83
C TRP A 324 55.25 17.28 -63.98
N ALA A 325 54.32 16.38 -64.31
CA ALA A 325 54.47 15.42 -65.42
C ALA A 325 54.35 16.06 -66.82
N TRP A 326 53.81 17.29 -66.93
CA TRP A 326 53.69 18.04 -68.19
C TRP A 326 54.82 19.04 -68.46
N HIS A 327 55.78 19.17 -67.53
CA HIS A 327 56.92 20.11 -67.61
C HIS A 327 58.28 19.43 -67.43
N SER A 328 58.43 18.19 -67.92
CA SER A 328 59.75 17.59 -68.14
C SER A 328 60.05 17.58 -69.65
N PRO A 329 61.10 18.28 -70.12
CA PRO A 329 61.47 18.35 -71.54
C PRO A 329 62.08 17.06 -72.11
#